data_AF-A0A9X4AL50-F1
#
_entry.id   AF-A0A9X4AL50-F1
#
_cell.length_a   1.000
_cell.length_b   1.000
_cell.length_c   1.000
_cell.angle_alpha   90.00
_cell.angle_beta   90.00
_cell.angle_gamma   90.00
#
_symmetry.space_group_name_H-M   'P 1'
#
loop_
_entity.id
_entity.type
_entity.pdbx_description
1 polymer ?
#
loop_
_entity_poly.entity_id
_entity_poly.type
_entity_poly.pdbx_seq_one_letter_code
_entity_poly.pdbx_strand_id
1 'polypeptide(L)'
;MNHPPVSSQNKVGLKYMKVNGVGKISVEPNIAEIQVGVVTKDTNVTQAQQANSQVINKIIDSLASLQVSGNNIQTADYFIIPQYDYEDGTSIFTGYQVTHMLSIIIENLRFVGEVIDTAVQQGANRVSNINFKVKDEQFYYQQALTKALENGVAKAQTMARTMRLNLDYYPISIKEELVNKDQTPMPFVSAEVAGVSTPIEPGRLEVTARVEMKFSYTP
;
A
#
# COMPACT_ATOMS: atom_id res chain seq x y z
N MET A 1 3.74 -49.70 54.60
CA MET A 1 3.75 -48.79 53.43
C MET A 1 4.44 -49.52 52.29
N ASN A 2 3.71 -49.83 51.22
CA ASN A 2 4.29 -50.18 49.91
C ASN A 2 3.19 -50.01 48.87
N HIS A 3 3.14 -48.83 48.26
CA HIS A 3 2.35 -48.60 47.05
C HIS A 3 3.22 -49.01 45.84
N PRO A 4 2.68 -49.73 44.86
CA PRO A 4 3.39 -50.00 43.62
C PRO A 4 3.57 -48.69 42.81
N PRO A 5 4.61 -48.56 41.97
CA PRO A 5 4.80 -47.37 41.18
C PRO A 5 3.70 -47.23 40.12
N VAL A 6 3.11 -46.04 40.06
CA VAL A 6 2.20 -45.62 38.99
C VAL A 6 2.98 -45.60 37.69
N SER A 7 2.52 -46.41 36.73
CA SER A 7 2.99 -46.40 35.34
C SER A 7 2.91 -44.98 34.78
N SER A 8 4.06 -44.40 34.45
CA SER A 8 4.17 -43.16 33.68
C SER A 8 3.68 -43.44 32.26
N GLN A 9 2.44 -43.06 31.97
CA GLN A 9 1.95 -42.99 30.60
C GLN A 9 2.86 -42.06 29.79
N ASN A 10 3.68 -42.65 28.93
CA ASN A 10 4.48 -41.97 27.93
C ASN A 10 3.54 -41.16 27.03
N LYS A 11 3.44 -39.84 27.23
CA LYS A 11 2.85 -38.95 26.23
C LYS A 11 3.79 -38.93 25.03
N VAL A 12 3.60 -39.85 24.10
CA VAL A 12 4.21 -39.74 22.77
C VAL A 12 3.71 -38.42 22.19
N GLY A 13 4.58 -37.40 22.17
CA GLY A 13 4.25 -36.12 21.59
C GLY A 13 3.84 -36.34 20.14
N LEU A 14 2.71 -35.76 19.72
CA LEU A 14 2.25 -35.80 18.33
C LEU A 14 3.41 -35.36 17.43
N LYS A 15 3.86 -36.24 16.54
CA LYS A 15 4.87 -35.89 15.54
C LYS A 15 4.21 -35.02 14.50
N TYR A 16 4.79 -33.87 14.23
CA TYR A 16 4.29 -32.97 13.21
C TYR A 16 5.42 -32.42 12.34
N MET A 17 5.06 -32.14 11.09
CA MET A 17 5.89 -31.46 10.11
C MET A 17 5.37 -30.03 9.98
N LYS A 18 6.27 -29.06 10.07
CA LYS A 18 5.97 -27.65 9.86
C LYS A 18 6.42 -27.25 8.45
N VAL A 19 5.54 -26.59 7.71
CA VAL A 19 5.81 -26.05 6.38
C VAL A 19 5.32 -24.61 6.28
N ASN A 20 6.02 -23.81 5.49
CA ASN A 20 5.57 -22.46 5.14
C ASN A 20 5.13 -22.46 3.68
N GLY A 21 3.89 -22.04 3.45
CA GLY A 21 3.29 -21.82 2.14
C GLY A 21 3.38 -20.35 1.75
N VAL A 22 3.71 -20.09 0.48
CA VAL A 22 3.76 -18.73 -0.08
C VAL A 22 2.93 -18.68 -1.34
N GLY A 23 2.05 -17.69 -1.43
CA GLY A 23 1.24 -17.43 -2.60
C GLY A 23 1.43 -16.00 -3.07
N LYS A 24 1.54 -15.83 -4.38
CA LYS A 24 1.79 -14.54 -5.03
C LYS A 24 0.82 -14.35 -6.18
N ILE A 25 0.32 -13.14 -6.33
CA ILE A 25 -0.50 -12.69 -7.46
C ILE A 25 0.15 -11.43 -8.01
N SER A 26 0.44 -11.42 -9.32
CA SER A 26 0.83 -10.21 -10.02
C SER A 26 -0.43 -9.59 -10.61
N VAL A 27 -0.63 -8.30 -10.35
CA VAL A 27 -1.82 -7.56 -10.77
C VAL A 27 -1.42 -6.20 -11.31
N GLU A 28 -2.13 -5.77 -12.34
CA GLU A 28 -2.03 -4.41 -12.86
C GLU A 28 -2.83 -3.47 -11.96
N PRO A 29 -2.25 -2.36 -11.50
CA PRO A 29 -3.00 -1.36 -10.74
C PRO A 29 -4.15 -0.81 -11.59
N ASN A 30 -5.23 -0.42 -10.93
CA ASN A 30 -6.40 0.14 -11.60
C ASN A 30 -6.81 1.51 -11.03
N ILE A 31 -6.16 1.97 -9.97
CA ILE A 31 -6.34 3.31 -9.43
C ILE A 31 -4.99 3.94 -9.10
N ALA A 32 -4.91 5.26 -9.15
CA ALA A 32 -3.79 6.03 -8.62
C ALA A 32 -4.28 6.90 -7.48
N GLU A 33 -3.47 7.01 -6.43
CA GLU A 33 -3.57 8.04 -5.43
C GLU A 33 -2.43 9.02 -5.66
N ILE A 34 -2.73 10.31 -5.79
CA ILE A 34 -1.73 11.36 -5.94
C ILE A 34 -1.97 12.43 -4.88
N GLN A 35 -0.91 13.13 -4.47
CA GLN A 35 -1.04 14.32 -3.66
C GLN A 35 -0.69 15.56 -4.47
N VAL A 36 -1.62 16.52 -4.50
CA VAL A 36 -1.44 17.79 -5.20
C VAL A 36 -1.84 18.92 -4.28
N GLY A 37 -1.09 20.02 -4.29
CA GLY A 37 -1.38 21.12 -3.41
C GLY A 37 -0.71 22.42 -3.80
N VAL A 38 -0.96 23.42 -2.97
CA VAL A 38 -0.41 24.75 -3.11
C VAL A 38 0.24 25.20 -1.81
N VAL A 39 1.42 25.78 -1.97
CA VAL A 39 2.14 26.51 -0.93
C VAL A 39 2.09 27.99 -1.28
N THR A 40 1.56 28.81 -0.39
CA THR A 40 1.55 30.27 -0.52
C THR A 40 2.35 30.90 0.61
N LYS A 41 2.86 32.10 0.37
CA LYS A 41 3.59 32.89 1.36
C LYS A 41 3.10 34.32 1.37
N ASP A 42 2.91 34.89 2.56
CA ASP A 42 2.60 36.30 2.74
C ASP A 42 3.00 36.75 4.15
N THR A 43 3.31 38.03 4.35
CA THR A 43 3.60 38.57 5.69
C THR A 43 2.35 38.63 6.57
N ASN A 44 1.16 38.65 5.96
CA ASN A 44 -0.14 38.53 6.59
C ASN A 44 -0.73 37.13 6.39
N VAL A 45 -0.93 36.41 7.50
CA VAL A 45 -1.45 35.03 7.49
C VAL A 45 -2.79 34.89 6.76
N THR A 46 -3.70 35.87 6.90
CA THR A 46 -5.03 35.82 6.27
C THR A 46 -4.93 35.95 4.76
N GLN A 47 -4.00 36.77 4.25
CA GLN A 47 -3.76 36.89 2.81
C GLN A 47 -3.15 35.61 2.23
N ALA A 48 -2.14 35.04 2.91
CA ALA A 48 -1.56 33.75 2.50
C ALA A 48 -2.62 32.65 2.45
N GLN A 49 -3.47 32.57 3.48
CA GLN A 49 -4.56 31.58 3.56
C GLN A 49 -5.61 31.80 2.47
N GLN A 50 -6.05 33.04 2.25
CA GLN A 50 -7.08 33.33 1.25
C GLN A 50 -6.60 33.01 -0.16
N ALA A 51 -5.36 33.39 -0.50
CA ALA A 51 -4.74 33.02 -1.77
C ALA A 51 -4.64 31.50 -1.95
N ASN A 52 -4.28 30.79 -0.88
CA ASN A 52 -4.19 29.32 -0.88
C ASN A 52 -5.56 28.68 -1.18
N SER A 53 -6.59 29.05 -0.41
CA SER A 53 -7.94 28.50 -0.56
C SER A 53 -8.54 28.80 -1.94
N GLN A 54 -8.28 29.97 -2.51
CA GLN A 54 -8.73 30.31 -3.86
C GLN A 54 -8.15 29.37 -4.92
N VAL A 55 -6.86 29.05 -4.84
CA VAL A 55 -6.20 28.12 -5.76
C VAL A 55 -6.73 26.70 -5.57
N ILE A 56 -6.88 26.25 -4.32
CA ILE A 56 -7.40 24.91 -4.02
C ILE A 56 -8.82 24.73 -4.55
N ASN A 57 -9.70 25.72 -4.38
CA ASN A 57 -11.06 25.64 -4.91
C ASN A 57 -11.06 25.54 -6.44
N LYS A 58 -10.23 26.32 -7.14
CA LYS A 58 -10.07 26.21 -8.61
C LYS A 58 -9.59 24.83 -9.06
N ILE A 59 -8.66 24.24 -8.31
CA ILE A 59 -8.19 22.87 -8.56
C ILE A 59 -9.37 21.89 -8.43
N ILE A 60 -10.09 21.91 -7.30
CA ILE A 60 -11.24 21.03 -7.06
C ILE A 60 -12.29 21.15 -8.17
N ASP A 61 -12.65 22.37 -8.54
CA ASP A 61 -13.65 22.65 -9.59
C ASP A 61 -13.18 22.15 -10.97
N SER A 62 -11.89 22.31 -11.29
CA SER A 62 -11.33 21.85 -12.56
C SER A 62 -11.23 20.32 -12.62
N LEU A 63 -10.91 19.67 -11.50
CA LEU A 63 -10.87 18.21 -11.44
C LEU A 63 -12.26 17.58 -11.52
N ALA A 64 -13.30 18.26 -11.02
CA ALA A 64 -14.68 17.83 -11.22
C ALA A 64 -15.05 17.79 -12.72
N SER A 65 -14.50 18.71 -13.53
CA SER A 65 -14.69 18.73 -14.99
C SER A 65 -14.01 17.55 -15.70
N LEU A 66 -12.98 16.96 -15.07
CA LEU A 66 -12.33 15.72 -15.51
C LEU A 66 -12.99 14.45 -14.93
N GLN A 67 -14.22 14.58 -14.41
CA GLN A 67 -14.99 13.49 -13.80
C GLN A 67 -14.34 12.87 -12.55
N VAL A 68 -13.42 13.57 -11.89
CA VAL A 68 -12.95 13.19 -10.57
C VAL A 68 -14.06 13.47 -9.55
N SER A 69 -14.59 12.43 -8.93
CA SER A 69 -15.63 12.58 -7.90
C SER A 69 -15.11 13.37 -6.70
N GLY A 70 -15.95 14.24 -6.12
CA GLY A 70 -15.61 14.90 -4.85
C GLY A 70 -15.32 13.92 -3.70
N ASN A 71 -15.90 12.71 -3.73
CA ASN A 71 -15.60 11.65 -2.76
C ASN A 71 -14.16 11.09 -2.90
N ASN A 72 -13.54 11.33 -4.05
CA ASN A 72 -12.16 10.92 -4.33
C ASN A 72 -11.15 12.04 -4.04
N ILE A 73 -11.59 13.18 -3.52
CA ILE A 73 -10.73 14.30 -3.16
C ILE A 73 -10.85 14.52 -1.65
N GLN A 74 -9.73 14.45 -0.95
CA GLN A 74 -9.65 14.66 0.49
C GLN A 74 -8.49 15.59 0.81
N THR A 75 -8.62 16.46 1.81
CA THR A 75 -7.45 17.18 2.35
C THR A 75 -6.49 16.17 2.99
N ALA A 76 -5.29 16.05 2.43
CA ALA A 76 -4.21 15.25 2.98
C ALA A 76 -3.51 16.00 4.12
N ASP A 77 -3.17 17.26 3.88
CA ASP A 77 -2.46 18.11 4.83
C ASP A 77 -2.94 19.55 4.73
N TYR A 78 -3.01 20.22 5.88
CA TYR A 78 -3.20 21.65 5.96
C TYR A 78 -2.44 22.22 7.16
N PHE A 79 -1.51 23.14 6.92
CA PHE A 79 -0.76 23.78 7.99
C PHE A 79 -0.26 25.17 7.61
N ILE A 80 -0.08 26.00 8.63
CA ILE A 80 0.46 27.35 8.54
C ILE A 80 1.70 27.42 9.42
N ILE A 81 2.83 27.80 8.84
CA ILE A 81 4.11 27.84 9.54
C ILE A 81 4.71 29.25 9.38
N PRO A 82 5.02 29.97 10.49
CA PRO A 82 5.77 31.21 10.41
C PRO A 82 7.17 30.94 9.85
N GLN A 83 7.62 31.79 8.95
CA GLN A 83 8.92 31.73 8.30
C GLN A 83 9.84 32.77 8.92
N TYR A 84 11.09 32.37 9.09
CA TYR A 84 12.14 33.22 9.63
C TYR A 84 13.39 33.02 8.80
N ASP A 85 14.09 34.12 8.52
CA ASP A 85 15.47 34.10 8.03
C ASP A 85 16.43 34.26 9.21
N TYR A 86 17.69 33.87 8.99
CA TYR A 86 18.76 34.01 9.96
C TYR A 86 19.85 34.89 9.37
N GLU A 87 20.01 36.08 9.94
CA GLU A 87 21.08 37.03 9.58
C GLU A 87 21.88 37.35 10.85
N ASP A 88 23.21 37.21 10.77
CA ASP A 88 24.15 37.51 11.87
C ASP A 88 23.77 36.90 13.25
N GLY A 89 23.23 35.68 13.24
CA GLY A 89 22.81 34.96 14.45
C GLY A 89 21.46 35.44 15.03
N THR A 90 20.77 36.36 14.37
CA THR A 90 19.45 36.85 14.74
C THR A 90 18.38 36.24 13.84
N SER A 91 17.27 35.79 14.43
CA SER A 91 16.11 35.30 13.68
C SER A 91 15.19 36.47 13.30
N ILE A 92 14.93 36.65 12.01
CA ILE A 92 14.11 37.73 11.46
C ILE A 92 12.86 37.12 10.84
N PHE A 93 11.69 37.52 11.32
CA PHE A 93 10.42 37.04 10.78
C PHE A 93 10.21 37.53 9.34
N THR A 94 9.89 36.61 8.42
CA THR A 94 9.72 36.92 6.98
C THR A 94 8.31 36.69 6.46
N GLY A 95 7.43 36.07 7.25
CA GLY A 95 6.02 35.92 6.92
C GLY A 95 5.46 34.56 7.34
N TYR A 96 4.36 34.16 6.72
CA TYR A 96 3.71 32.88 6.94
C TYR A 96 3.73 32.08 5.65
N GLN A 97 4.01 30.79 5.76
CA GLN A 97 3.82 29.82 4.70
C GLN A 97 2.56 29.01 4.99
N VAL A 98 1.60 28.97 4.07
CA VAL A 98 0.41 28.12 4.16
C VAL A 98 0.57 26.99 3.15
N THR A 99 0.44 25.75 3.61
CA THR A 99 0.45 24.55 2.78
C THR A 99 -0.92 23.88 2.86
N HIS A 100 -1.48 23.54 1.70
CA HIS A 100 -2.70 22.75 1.59
C HIS A 100 -2.49 21.71 0.51
N MET A 101 -2.52 20.45 0.91
CA MET A 101 -2.39 19.27 0.04
C MET A 101 -3.72 18.53 -0.02
N LEU A 102 -4.11 18.11 -1.21
CA LEU A 102 -5.22 17.22 -1.48
C LEU A 102 -4.68 15.84 -1.83
N SER A 103 -5.22 14.77 -1.23
CA SER A 103 -5.14 13.41 -1.75
C SER A 103 -6.25 13.20 -2.76
N ILE A 104 -5.90 12.74 -3.95
CA ILE A 104 -6.82 12.56 -5.08
C ILE A 104 -6.73 11.11 -5.56
N ILE A 105 -7.86 10.41 -5.56
CA ILE A 105 -8.01 9.07 -6.12
C ILE A 105 -8.50 9.16 -7.57
N ILE A 106 -7.73 8.58 -8.48
CA ILE A 106 -7.98 8.58 -9.91
C ILE A 106 -8.30 7.14 -10.33
N GLU A 107 -9.55 6.88 -10.72
CA GLU A 107 -10.02 5.53 -11.06
C GLU A 107 -9.62 5.06 -12.47
N ASN A 108 -9.12 5.96 -13.31
CA ASN A 108 -8.63 5.62 -14.63
C ASN A 108 -7.21 6.19 -14.81
N LEU A 109 -6.24 5.28 -14.81
CA LEU A 109 -4.81 5.60 -14.85
C LEU A 109 -4.40 6.44 -16.07
N ARG A 110 -5.16 6.38 -17.17
CA ARG A 110 -4.88 7.18 -18.38
C ARG A 110 -5.01 8.68 -18.14
N PHE A 111 -5.80 9.09 -17.14
CA PHE A 111 -6.03 10.49 -16.81
C PHE A 111 -5.08 11.04 -15.74
N VAL A 112 -4.14 10.23 -15.22
CA VAL A 112 -3.25 10.69 -14.14
C VAL A 112 -2.42 11.90 -14.58
N GLY A 113 -1.82 11.83 -15.78
CA GLY A 113 -1.07 12.96 -16.34
C GLY A 113 -1.95 14.20 -16.53
N GLU A 114 -3.14 14.04 -17.10
CA GLU A 114 -4.09 15.14 -17.35
C GLU A 114 -4.58 15.81 -16.06
N VAL A 115 -4.83 15.02 -15.00
CA VAL A 115 -5.20 15.52 -13.66
C VAL A 115 -4.06 16.35 -13.07
N ILE A 116 -2.82 15.87 -13.16
CA ILE A 116 -1.63 16.61 -12.69
C ILE A 116 -1.49 17.92 -13.47
N ASP A 117 -1.54 17.84 -14.80
CA ASP A 117 -1.35 19.00 -15.68
C ASP A 117 -2.43 20.05 -15.44
N THR A 118 -3.69 19.63 -15.27
CA THR A 118 -4.81 20.52 -14.95
C THR A 118 -4.64 21.20 -13.60
N ALA A 119 -4.23 20.46 -12.56
CA ALA A 119 -4.01 21.06 -11.26
C ALA A 119 -2.85 22.07 -11.27
N VAL A 120 -1.76 21.78 -11.99
CA VAL A 120 -0.64 22.70 -12.19
C VAL A 120 -1.08 23.96 -12.94
N GLN A 121 -1.89 23.82 -13.99
CA GLN A 121 -2.46 24.96 -14.72
C GLN A 121 -3.32 25.87 -13.83
N GLN A 122 -3.98 25.33 -12.80
CA GLN A 122 -4.75 26.11 -11.84
C GLN A 122 -3.92 26.71 -10.69
N GLY A 123 -2.62 26.45 -10.64
CA GLY A 123 -1.69 27.03 -9.66
C GLY A 123 -1.18 26.06 -8.60
N ALA A 124 -1.40 24.75 -8.74
CA ALA A 124 -0.71 23.77 -7.90
C ALA A 124 0.81 23.90 -8.10
N ASN A 125 1.55 23.96 -6.99
CA ASN A 125 3.01 24.06 -6.99
C ASN A 125 3.68 22.95 -6.15
N ARG A 126 2.88 21.99 -5.68
CA ARG A 126 3.31 20.74 -5.06
C ARG A 126 2.57 19.59 -5.72
N VAL A 127 3.33 18.63 -6.22
CA VAL A 127 2.84 17.32 -6.67
C VAL A 127 3.77 16.28 -6.06
N SER A 128 3.20 15.31 -5.34
CA SER A 128 3.96 14.30 -4.62
C SER A 128 3.17 13.01 -4.48
N ASN A 129 3.84 11.95 -4.02
CA ASN A 129 3.24 10.70 -3.59
C ASN A 129 2.29 10.06 -4.64
N ILE A 130 2.78 9.92 -5.87
CA ILE A 130 2.06 9.17 -6.91
C ILE A 130 2.18 7.68 -6.58
N ASN A 131 1.08 7.10 -6.12
CA ASN A 131 1.02 5.70 -5.69
C ASN A 131 -0.04 4.94 -6.49
N PHE A 132 0.32 3.80 -7.04
CA PHE A 132 -0.59 2.94 -7.78
C PHE A 132 -1.13 1.85 -6.88
N LYS A 133 -2.45 1.64 -6.94
CA LYS A 133 -3.14 0.64 -6.11
C LYS A 133 -4.11 -0.18 -6.95
N VAL A 134 -4.62 -1.22 -6.32
CA VAL A 134 -5.78 -1.96 -6.80
C VAL A 134 -6.97 -1.66 -5.89
N LYS A 135 -8.13 -1.34 -6.48
CA LYS A 135 -9.34 -1.00 -5.72
C LYS A 135 -9.83 -2.13 -4.81
N ASP A 136 -9.61 -3.39 -5.21
CA ASP A 136 -10.02 -4.58 -4.46
C ASP A 136 -8.81 -5.41 -4.01
N GLU A 137 -7.98 -4.82 -3.15
CA GLU A 137 -6.81 -5.50 -2.57
C GLU A 137 -7.20 -6.82 -1.90
N GLN A 138 -8.37 -6.88 -1.26
CA GLN A 138 -8.82 -8.05 -0.52
C GLN A 138 -9.12 -9.23 -1.44
N PHE A 139 -9.74 -8.98 -2.60
CA PHE A 139 -9.97 -10.01 -3.61
C PHE A 139 -8.66 -10.64 -4.10
N TYR A 140 -7.65 -9.82 -4.43
CA TYR A 140 -6.35 -10.32 -4.86
C TYR A 140 -5.59 -11.00 -3.70
N TYR A 141 -5.76 -10.50 -2.48
CA TYR A 141 -5.21 -11.13 -1.29
C TYR A 141 -5.77 -12.53 -1.06
N GLN A 142 -7.09 -12.72 -1.19
CA GLN A 142 -7.73 -14.03 -1.05
C GLN A 142 -7.23 -15.03 -2.10
N GLN A 143 -6.98 -14.57 -3.33
CA GLN A 143 -6.34 -15.39 -4.36
C GLN A 143 -4.90 -15.77 -4.00
N ALA A 144 -4.11 -14.82 -3.49
CA ALA A 144 -2.76 -15.09 -3.00
C ALA A 144 -2.78 -16.08 -1.81
N LEU A 145 -3.72 -15.93 -0.88
CA LEU A 145 -3.89 -16.80 0.27
C LEU A 145 -4.25 -18.24 -0.15
N THR A 146 -5.13 -18.39 -1.13
CA THR A 146 -5.47 -19.69 -1.72
C THR A 146 -4.21 -20.37 -2.27
N LYS A 147 -3.41 -19.64 -3.06
CA LYS A 147 -2.13 -20.15 -3.58
C LYS A 147 -1.13 -20.49 -2.47
N ALA A 148 -1.11 -19.73 -1.37
CA ALA A 148 -0.23 -19.99 -0.23
C ALA A 148 -0.59 -21.31 0.47
N LEU A 149 -1.89 -21.57 0.66
CA LEU A 149 -2.39 -22.83 1.22
C LEU A 149 -2.07 -24.01 0.32
N GLU A 150 -2.36 -23.91 -0.98
CA GLU A 150 -2.02 -24.93 -1.98
C GLU A 150 -0.52 -25.24 -1.98
N ASN A 151 0.31 -24.19 -1.95
CA ASN A 151 1.76 -24.34 -1.89
C ASN A 151 2.23 -25.05 -0.61
N GLY A 152 1.68 -24.69 0.55
CA GLY A 152 1.98 -25.33 1.82
C GLY A 152 1.62 -26.81 1.83
N VAL A 153 0.41 -27.16 1.35
CA VAL A 153 -0.04 -28.56 1.22
C VAL A 153 0.87 -29.35 0.28
N ALA A 154 1.16 -28.83 -0.91
CA ALA A 154 2.02 -29.49 -1.89
C ALA A 154 3.44 -29.75 -1.32
N LYS A 155 3.97 -28.81 -0.55
CA LYS A 155 5.27 -28.94 0.12
C LYS A 155 5.25 -30.05 1.18
N ALA A 156 4.24 -30.07 2.06
CA ALA A 156 4.11 -31.12 3.07
C ALA A 156 3.98 -32.52 2.43
N GLN A 157 3.15 -32.65 1.38
CA GLN A 157 3.01 -33.91 0.64
C GLN A 157 4.31 -34.37 0.01
N THR A 158 5.08 -33.45 -0.58
CA THR A 158 6.38 -33.75 -1.20
C THR A 158 7.38 -34.25 -0.14
N MET A 159 7.46 -33.56 0.99
CA MET A 159 8.33 -33.96 2.10
C MET A 159 7.95 -35.33 2.66
N ALA A 160 6.66 -35.58 2.91
CA ALA A 160 6.19 -36.85 3.41
C ALA A 160 6.47 -38.01 2.44
N ARG A 161 6.18 -37.85 1.15
CA ARG A 161 6.47 -38.87 0.13
C ARG A 161 7.96 -39.19 0.05
N THR A 162 8.81 -38.15 0.07
CA THR A 162 10.27 -38.29 0.00
C THR A 162 10.82 -39.05 1.21
N MET A 163 10.29 -38.74 2.40
CA MET A 163 10.67 -39.37 3.67
C MET A 163 9.93 -40.69 3.94
N ARG A 164 9.04 -41.12 3.04
CA ARG A 164 8.16 -42.30 3.19
C ARG A 164 7.31 -42.25 4.46
N LEU A 165 6.79 -41.07 4.81
CA LEU A 165 5.91 -40.85 5.96
C LEU A 165 4.44 -40.89 5.53
N ASN A 166 3.60 -41.40 6.43
CA ASN A 166 2.14 -41.36 6.30
C ASN A 166 1.63 -40.01 6.83
N LEU A 167 1.32 -39.08 5.93
CA LEU A 167 0.87 -37.71 6.25
C LEU A 167 -0.66 -37.65 6.39
N ASP A 168 -1.14 -36.99 7.44
CA ASP A 168 -2.57 -36.69 7.57
C ASP A 168 -3.01 -35.67 6.51
N TYR A 169 -4.22 -35.87 5.97
CA TYR A 169 -4.73 -35.03 4.89
C TYR A 169 -4.95 -33.57 5.30
N TYR A 170 -5.39 -33.34 6.55
CA TYR A 170 -5.67 -32.00 7.07
C TYR A 170 -4.56 -31.53 8.02
N PRO A 171 -4.15 -30.25 7.94
CA PRO A 171 -3.23 -29.68 8.91
C PRO A 171 -3.88 -29.57 10.30
N ILE A 172 -3.08 -29.81 11.34
CA ILE A 172 -3.49 -29.64 12.74
C ILE A 172 -3.38 -28.19 13.21
N SER A 173 -2.72 -27.33 12.43
CA SER A 173 -2.63 -25.89 12.67
C SER A 173 -2.35 -25.16 11.36
N ILE A 174 -3.08 -24.06 11.13
CA ILE A 174 -2.84 -23.10 10.06
C ILE A 174 -2.74 -21.73 10.73
N LYS A 175 -1.66 -21.01 10.47
CA LYS A 175 -1.46 -19.65 10.94
C LYS A 175 -1.05 -18.77 9.78
N GLU A 176 -1.81 -17.72 9.53
CA GLU A 176 -1.42 -16.67 8.59
C GLU A 176 -0.24 -15.89 9.17
N GLU A 177 0.79 -15.70 8.37
CA GLU A 177 1.92 -14.84 8.71
C GLU A 177 1.62 -13.44 8.20
N LEU A 178 1.73 -12.43 9.09
CA LEU A 178 1.62 -11.04 8.67
C LEU A 178 2.75 -10.72 7.69
N VAL A 179 2.39 -10.41 6.45
CA VAL A 179 3.29 -9.79 5.49
C VAL A 179 3.17 -8.29 5.70
N ASN A 180 4.27 -7.61 6.04
CA ASN A 180 4.28 -6.15 6.08
C ASN A 180 3.77 -5.63 4.73
N LYS A 181 2.69 -4.84 4.76
CA LYS A 181 1.90 -4.39 3.60
C LYS A 181 2.60 -3.35 2.73
N ASP A 182 3.92 -3.20 2.84
CA ASP A 182 4.68 -2.24 2.03
C ASP A 182 4.85 -2.80 0.61
N GLN A 183 3.75 -2.83 -0.13
CA GLN A 183 3.72 -3.13 -1.56
C GLN A 183 4.36 -1.96 -2.29
N THR A 184 5.66 -2.06 -2.56
CA THR A 184 6.34 -1.13 -3.45
C THR A 184 6.07 -1.58 -4.90
N PRO A 185 5.50 -0.72 -5.76
CA PRO A 185 5.31 -1.05 -7.17
C PRO A 185 6.64 -1.43 -7.81
N MET A 186 6.66 -2.55 -8.55
CA MET A 186 7.84 -2.89 -9.35
C MET A 186 7.71 -2.21 -10.72
N PRO A 187 8.73 -1.47 -11.18
CA PRO A 187 8.68 -0.78 -12.47
C PRO A 187 8.47 -1.80 -13.59
N PHE A 188 7.51 -1.53 -14.46
CA PHE A 188 7.27 -2.27 -15.69
C PHE A 188 7.85 -1.44 -16.84
N VAL A 189 8.62 -2.07 -17.73
CA VAL A 189 9.17 -1.40 -18.91
C VAL A 189 8.19 -1.57 -20.06
N SER A 190 7.32 -0.57 -20.26
CA SER A 190 6.45 -0.46 -21.45
C SER A 190 7.17 0.32 -22.56
N ALA A 191 6.88 -0.02 -23.82
CA ALA A 191 7.31 0.79 -24.96
C ALA A 191 6.56 2.14 -24.99
N GLU A 192 7.30 3.22 -25.24
CA GLU A 192 6.89 4.62 -25.15
C GLU A 192 5.55 4.92 -25.84
N VAL A 193 4.59 5.47 -25.09
CA VAL A 193 3.41 6.12 -25.68
C VAL A 193 3.68 7.62 -25.70
N ALA A 194 3.93 8.17 -26.88
CA ALA A 194 4.08 9.61 -27.09
C ALA A 194 2.73 10.31 -26.87
N GLY A 195 2.57 10.96 -25.71
CA GLY A 195 1.45 11.84 -25.37
C GLY A 195 1.94 13.22 -24.95
N VAL A 196 1.06 14.23 -25.05
CA VAL A 196 1.34 15.63 -24.66
C VAL A 196 1.26 15.82 -23.14
N SER A 197 0.62 14.88 -22.43
CA SER A 197 0.48 14.89 -20.97
C SER A 197 1.70 14.32 -20.25
N THR A 198 1.91 14.71 -18.99
CA THR A 198 3.00 14.17 -18.16
C THR A 198 3.02 12.63 -18.20
N PRO A 199 4.11 11.98 -18.65
CA PRO A 199 4.19 10.52 -18.77
C PRO A 199 4.33 9.88 -17.39
N ILE A 200 3.43 8.96 -17.07
CA ILE A 200 3.33 8.30 -15.76
C ILE A 200 3.13 6.80 -15.98
N GLU A 201 4.12 5.99 -15.59
CA GLU A 201 4.11 4.53 -15.78
C GLU A 201 3.74 3.81 -14.47
N PRO A 202 2.65 3.02 -14.45
CA PRO A 202 2.08 2.49 -13.21
C PRO A 202 2.77 1.22 -12.65
N GLY A 203 3.60 0.54 -13.45
CA GLY A 203 4.26 -0.70 -13.04
C GLY A 203 3.30 -1.87 -12.81
N ARG A 204 3.76 -2.90 -12.08
CA ARG A 204 2.91 -4.01 -11.58
C ARG A 204 3.02 -4.13 -10.07
N LEU A 205 1.91 -4.55 -9.45
CA LEU A 205 1.86 -4.86 -8.02
C LEU A 205 1.97 -6.37 -7.79
N GLU A 206 2.69 -6.77 -6.74
CA GLU A 206 2.74 -8.15 -6.27
C GLU A 206 2.01 -8.26 -4.93
N VAL A 207 0.89 -8.97 -4.92
CA VAL A 207 0.15 -9.29 -3.70
C VAL A 207 0.64 -10.64 -3.18
N THR A 208 1.16 -10.65 -1.96
CA THR A 208 1.74 -11.84 -1.33
C THR A 208 0.97 -12.24 -0.08
N ALA A 209 0.69 -13.53 0.07
CA ALA A 209 0.21 -14.14 1.30
C ALA A 209 1.17 -15.23 1.77
N ARG A 210 1.30 -15.39 3.09
CA ARG A 210 2.14 -16.41 3.72
C ARG A 210 1.37 -17.13 4.81
N VAL A 211 1.55 -18.45 4.86
CA VAL A 211 0.92 -19.31 5.87
C VAL A 211 1.95 -20.27 6.45
N GLU A 212 1.94 -20.43 7.76
CA GLU A 212 2.58 -21.52 8.46
C GLU A 212 1.55 -22.63 8.68
N MET A 213 1.89 -23.86 8.29
CA MET A 213 1.03 -25.04 8.46
C MET A 213 1.78 -26.13 9.22
N LYS A 214 1.07 -26.84 10.09
CA LYS A 214 1.57 -28.04 10.77
C LYS A 214 0.70 -29.23 10.40
N PHE A 215 1.34 -30.32 9.96
CA PHE A 215 0.67 -31.57 9.62
C PHE A 215 1.16 -32.68 10.55
N SER A 216 0.23 -33.47 11.06
CA SER A 216 0.57 -34.70 11.77
C SER A 216 1.01 -35.77 10.77
N TYR A 217 1.96 -36.61 11.18
CA TYR A 217 2.41 -37.75 10.37
C TYR A 217 2.79 -38.94 11.24
N THR A 218 2.76 -40.12 10.63
CA THR A 218 3.27 -41.37 11.22
C THR A 218 4.39 -41.96 10.36
N PRO A 219 5.30 -42.76 10.97
CA PRO A 219 6.35 -43.48 10.23
C PRO A 219 5.80 -44.43 9.17
#